data_AF-A0A9D6V6D0-F1
#
_entry.id   AF-A0A9D6V6D0-F1
#
_cell.length_a   1.000
_cell.length_b   1.000
_cell.length_c   1.000
_cell.angle_alpha   90.00
_cell.angle_beta   90.00
_cell.angle_gamma   90.00
#
_symmetry.space_group_name_H-M   'P 1'
#
loop_
_entity.id
_entity.type
_entity.pdbx_description
1 polymer ?
#
loop_
_entity_poly.entity_id
_entity_poly.type
_entity_poly.pdbx_seq_one_letter_code
_entity_poly.pdbx_strand_id
1 'polypeptide(L)'
;MYGRSAIPVLLGYFRNNDQSPAKGRWPIILGSIALAFIYMVFVFGIFGLSNGVSQDAVSGLVENLSPIILWILGVLGIISLWSTYIIIGRDIKKSLEHDFNLPLVFSGLVVVATPILFYMAGFQNFLQLVEFVGAIIIGLEGIFIILMWLQTQKCAELTQNNAENKILDRIHPLIIYFLLLVFAAGIVYKLIY
;
A
#
# COMPACT_ATOMS: atom_id res chain seq x y z
N MET A 1 -0.22 -2.63 -1.14
CA MET A 1 -0.59 -1.25 -1.52
C MET A 1 -0.54 -0.96 -3.03
N TYR A 2 -0.17 -1.89 -3.92
CA TYR A 2 -0.02 -1.61 -5.37
C TYR A 2 -1.26 -1.83 -6.26
N GLY A 3 -2.37 -2.31 -5.70
CA GLY A 3 -3.58 -2.55 -6.49
C GLY A 3 -4.30 -1.26 -6.92
N ARG A 4 -4.27 -0.22 -6.08
CA ARG A 4 -5.07 1.01 -6.29
C ARG A 4 -4.55 1.89 -7.41
N SER A 5 -3.24 2.04 -7.55
CA SER A 5 -2.62 2.80 -8.65
C SER A 5 -2.90 2.18 -10.02
N ALA A 6 -3.19 0.88 -10.08
CA ALA A 6 -3.59 0.19 -11.29
C ALA A 6 -5.09 0.36 -11.64
N ILE A 7 -5.94 0.81 -10.70
CA ILE A 7 -7.38 0.97 -10.94
C ILE A 7 -7.67 2.00 -12.03
N PRO A 8 -7.09 3.23 -12.01
CA PRO A 8 -7.31 4.20 -13.08
C PRO A 8 -6.83 3.69 -14.45
N VAL A 9 -5.70 2.98 -14.47
CA VAL A 9 -5.15 2.37 -15.69
C VAL A 9 -6.07 1.28 -16.25
N LEU A 10 -6.58 0.41 -15.37
CA LEU A 10 -7.56 -0.62 -15.73
C LEU A 10 -8.85 0.01 -16.28
N LEU A 11 -9.40 1.02 -15.60
CA LEU A 11 -10.59 1.73 -16.07
C LEU A 11 -10.35 2.46 -17.39
N GLY A 12 -9.16 3.03 -17.57
CA GLY A 12 -8.71 3.62 -18.83
C GLY A 12 -8.65 2.59 -19.97
N TYR A 13 -8.16 1.38 -19.69
CA TYR A 13 -8.16 0.26 -20.65
C TYR A 13 -9.57 -0.13 -21.08
N PHE A 14 -10.53 -0.28 -20.15
CA PHE A 14 -11.93 -0.59 -20.52
C PHE A 14 -12.55 0.55 -21.34
N ARG A 15 -12.32 1.81 -20.95
CA ARG A 15 -12.83 2.98 -21.67
C ARG A 15 -12.28 3.08 -23.09
N ASN A 16 -10.98 2.82 -23.29
CA ASN A 16 -10.35 2.86 -24.61
C ASN A 16 -10.77 1.71 -25.53
N ASN A 17 -11.38 0.65 -24.99
CA ASN A 17 -11.88 -0.50 -25.75
C ASN A 17 -13.41 -0.50 -25.87
N ASP A 18 -14.07 0.65 -25.71
CA ASP A 18 -15.54 0.83 -25.77
C ASP A 18 -16.33 -0.10 -24.83
N GLN A 19 -15.69 -0.58 -23.76
CA GLN A 19 -16.32 -1.40 -22.74
C GLN A 19 -16.76 -0.50 -21.57
N SER A 20 -17.92 -0.81 -20.98
CA SER A 20 -18.38 -0.08 -19.78
C SER A 20 -17.34 -0.18 -18.65
N PRO A 21 -16.88 0.94 -18.07
CA PRO A 21 -15.95 0.96 -16.94
C PRO A 21 -16.45 0.16 -15.72
N ALA A 22 -17.77 0.01 -15.60
CA ALA A 22 -18.39 -0.80 -14.55
C ALA A 22 -17.98 -2.28 -14.61
N LYS A 23 -17.55 -2.80 -15.76
CA LYS A 23 -17.01 -4.17 -15.87
C LYS A 23 -15.69 -4.34 -15.13
N GLY A 24 -14.93 -3.26 -14.94
CA GLY A 24 -13.69 -3.24 -14.16
C GLY A 24 -13.85 -3.59 -12.69
N ARG A 25 -15.07 -3.50 -12.13
CA ARG A 25 -15.36 -3.88 -10.74
C ARG A 25 -15.02 -5.34 -10.43
N TRP A 26 -15.29 -6.25 -11.37
CA TRP A 26 -15.13 -7.69 -11.17
C TRP A 26 -13.65 -8.07 -11.05
N PRO A 27 -12.75 -7.64 -11.96
CA PRO A 27 -11.31 -7.83 -11.80
C PRO A 27 -10.77 -7.30 -10.47
N ILE A 28 -11.25 -6.12 -10.02
CA ILE A 28 -10.80 -5.51 -8.76
C ILE A 28 -11.22 -6.38 -7.56
N ILE A 29 -12.49 -6.82 -7.52
CA ILE A 29 -13.01 -7.65 -6.43
C ILE A 29 -12.32 -9.01 -6.43
N LEU A 30 -12.24 -9.69 -7.58
CA LEU A 30 -11.61 -11.00 -7.71
C LEU A 30 -10.13 -10.96 -7.35
N GLY A 31 -9.39 -9.95 -7.83
CA GLY A 31 -7.99 -9.77 -7.49
C GLY A 31 -7.78 -9.53 -5.99
N SER A 32 -8.67 -8.75 -5.35
CA SER A 32 -8.60 -8.48 -3.91
C SER A 32 -8.92 -9.73 -3.07
N ILE A 33 -9.96 -10.48 -3.46
CA ILE A 33 -10.34 -11.74 -2.78
C ILE A 33 -9.25 -12.79 -2.94
N ALA A 34 -8.72 -12.95 -4.16
CA ALA A 34 -7.64 -13.89 -4.43
C ALA A 34 -6.39 -13.56 -3.58
N LEU A 35 -6.03 -12.28 -3.48
CA LEU A 35 -4.90 -11.85 -2.64
C LEU A 35 -5.16 -12.15 -1.16
N ALA A 36 -6.35 -11.83 -0.64
CA ALA A 36 -6.72 -12.12 0.74
C ALA A 36 -6.68 -13.64 1.04
N PHE A 37 -7.16 -14.46 0.11
CA PHE A 37 -7.13 -15.92 0.23
C PHE A 37 -5.69 -16.47 0.24
N ILE A 38 -4.83 -16.01 -0.66
CA ILE A 38 -3.42 -16.42 -0.68
C ILE A 38 -2.71 -16.04 0.63
N TYR A 39 -2.96 -14.82 1.14
CA TYR A 39 -2.44 -14.39 2.44
C TYR A 39 -2.94 -15.27 3.58
N MET A 40 -4.22 -15.62 3.57
CA MET A 40 -4.82 -16.50 4.59
C MET A 40 -4.15 -17.89 4.59
N VAL A 41 -3.99 -18.51 3.41
CA VAL A 41 -3.30 -19.80 3.29
C VAL A 41 -1.85 -19.70 3.77
N PHE A 42 -1.15 -18.62 3.45
CA PHE A 42 0.20 -18.36 3.93
C PHE A 42 0.25 -18.29 5.46
N VAL A 43 -0.60 -17.47 6.09
CA VAL A 43 -0.63 -17.31 7.56
C VAL A 43 -0.91 -18.62 8.27
N PHE A 44 -1.94 -19.37 7.84
CA PHE A 44 -2.24 -20.67 8.44
C PHE A 44 -1.13 -21.70 8.20
N GLY A 45 -0.47 -21.66 7.03
CA GLY A 45 0.68 -22.49 6.74
C GLY A 45 1.85 -22.21 7.68
N ILE A 46 2.16 -20.94 7.94
CA ILE A 46 3.21 -20.55 8.91
C ILE A 46 2.82 -20.99 10.32
N PHE A 47 1.59 -20.75 10.76
CA PHE A 47 1.14 -21.16 12.10
C PHE A 47 1.14 -22.69 12.29
N GLY A 48 0.79 -23.45 11.26
CA GLY A 48 0.84 -24.91 11.31
C GLY A 48 2.26 -25.48 11.35
N LEU A 49 3.25 -24.74 10.85
CA LEU A 49 4.64 -25.16 10.77
C LEU A 49 5.56 -24.50 11.81
N SER A 50 5.11 -23.48 12.54
CA SER A 50 5.92 -22.73 13.51
C SER A 50 5.73 -23.27 14.92
N ASN A 51 6.80 -23.30 15.72
CA ASN A 51 6.76 -23.66 17.14
C ASN A 51 6.33 -22.50 18.07
N GLY A 52 6.09 -21.31 17.51
CA GLY A 52 5.67 -20.13 18.27
C GLY A 52 5.44 -18.90 17.40
N VAL A 53 5.12 -17.77 18.05
CA VAL A 53 4.98 -16.48 17.37
C VAL A 53 6.33 -15.77 17.36
N SER A 54 6.92 -15.64 16.17
CA SER A 54 8.17 -14.91 15.93
C SER A 54 7.90 -13.52 15.35
N GLN A 55 8.91 -12.63 15.38
CA GLN A 55 8.81 -11.29 14.79
C GLN A 55 8.78 -11.31 13.25
N ASP A 56 9.42 -12.29 12.64
CA ASP A 56 9.35 -12.57 11.21
C ASP A 56 8.95 -14.04 10.97
N ALA A 57 8.30 -14.31 9.83
CA ALA A 57 7.77 -15.65 9.54
C ALA A 57 8.87 -16.71 9.32
N VAL A 58 10.07 -16.32 8.91
CA VAL A 58 11.16 -17.26 8.58
C VAL A 58 11.79 -17.79 9.85
N SER A 59 12.04 -16.93 10.84
CA SER A 59 12.60 -17.33 12.14
C SER A 59 11.74 -18.39 12.85
N GLY A 60 10.41 -18.28 12.77
CA GLY A 60 9.50 -19.27 13.36
C GLY A 60 9.54 -20.64 12.68
N LEU A 61 10.08 -20.72 11.46
CA LEU A 61 10.19 -21.95 10.68
C LEU A 61 11.53 -22.68 10.82
N VAL A 62 12.55 -22.03 11.41
CA VAL A 62 13.95 -22.52 11.37
C VAL A 62 14.09 -23.93 11.97
N GLU A 63 13.34 -24.23 13.02
CA GLU A 63 13.42 -25.51 13.73
C GLU A 63 12.69 -26.66 13.03
N ASN A 64 11.68 -26.35 12.21
CA ASN A 64 10.78 -27.35 11.64
C ASN A 64 11.00 -27.58 10.13
N LEU A 65 11.79 -26.74 9.46
CA LEU A 65 12.12 -26.88 8.05
C LEU A 65 13.57 -27.30 7.82
N SER A 66 13.78 -28.07 6.75
CA SER A 66 15.12 -28.45 6.31
C SER A 66 15.95 -27.21 5.95
N PRO A 67 17.24 -27.14 6.33
CA PRO A 67 18.12 -26.01 6.02
C PRO A 67 18.15 -25.64 4.53
N ILE A 68 17.99 -26.62 3.63
CA ILE A 68 17.99 -26.36 2.19
C ILE A 68 16.77 -25.56 1.73
N ILE A 69 15.61 -25.80 2.35
CA ILE A 69 14.37 -25.08 2.05
C ILE A 69 14.49 -23.64 2.55
N LEU A 70 15.03 -23.45 3.77
CA LEU A 70 15.31 -22.13 4.32
C LEU A 70 16.28 -21.33 3.44
N TRP A 71 17.31 -21.99 2.90
CA TRP A 71 18.25 -21.35 1.99
C TRP A 71 17.59 -20.91 0.68
N ILE A 72 16.79 -21.79 0.06
CA ILE A 72 16.02 -21.45 -1.15
C ILE A 72 15.06 -20.28 -0.86
N LEU A 73 14.33 -20.31 0.25
CA LEU A 73 13.44 -19.22 0.66
C LEU A 73 14.20 -17.91 0.86
N GLY A 74 15.39 -17.95 1.48
CA GLY A 74 16.25 -16.79 1.66
C GLY A 74 16.69 -16.17 0.33
N VAL A 75 17.14 -16.99 -0.62
CA VAL A 75 17.55 -16.53 -1.97
C VAL A 75 16.37 -15.92 -2.72
N LEU A 76 15.21 -16.60 -2.74
CA LEU A 76 14.00 -16.08 -3.37
C LEU A 76 13.53 -14.78 -2.70
N GLY A 77 13.63 -14.70 -1.37
CA GLY A 77 13.32 -13.50 -0.61
C GLY A 77 14.20 -12.31 -1.02
N ILE A 78 15.52 -12.51 -1.12
CA ILE A 78 16.46 -11.47 -1.55
C ILE A 78 16.16 -11.01 -2.98
N ILE A 79 15.92 -11.94 -3.91
CA ILE A 79 15.58 -11.60 -5.31
C ILE A 79 14.27 -10.80 -5.37
N SER A 80 13.27 -11.21 -4.59
CA SER A 80 11.98 -10.53 -4.48
C SER A 80 12.13 -9.11 -3.91
N LEU A 81 12.90 -8.94 -2.83
CA LEU A 81 13.18 -7.64 -2.24
C LEU A 81 13.94 -6.73 -3.20
N TRP A 82 14.96 -7.25 -3.88
CA TRP A 82 15.79 -6.47 -4.80
C TRP A 82 15.00 -5.96 -6.01
N SER A 83 14.22 -6.85 -6.64
CA SER A 83 13.37 -6.48 -7.77
C SER A 83 12.32 -5.44 -7.38
N THR A 84 11.64 -5.64 -6.24
CA THR A 84 10.62 -4.74 -5.72
C THR A 84 11.22 -3.37 -5.37
N TYR A 85 12.38 -3.34 -4.71
CA TYR A 85 13.07 -2.10 -4.36
C TYR A 85 13.46 -1.29 -5.60
N ILE A 86 13.97 -1.94 -6.65
CA ILE A 86 14.33 -1.25 -7.90
C ILE A 86 13.12 -0.59 -8.57
N ILE A 87 11.98 -1.28 -8.59
CA ILE A 87 10.75 -0.77 -9.23
C ILE A 87 10.23 0.43 -8.43
N ILE A 88 9.99 0.25 -7.13
CA ILE A 88 9.43 1.30 -6.27
C ILE A 88 10.40 2.49 -6.17
N GLY A 89 11.69 2.22 -5.98
CA GLY A 89 12.70 3.26 -5.87
C GLY A 89 12.79 4.10 -7.15
N ARG A 90 12.57 3.51 -8.32
CA ARG A 90 12.50 4.25 -9.59
C ARG A 90 11.28 5.15 -9.67
N ASP A 91 10.13 4.68 -9.20
CA ASP A 91 8.88 5.46 -9.19
C ASP A 91 8.98 6.64 -8.23
N ILE A 92 9.54 6.43 -7.03
CA ILE A 92 9.82 7.52 -6.07
C ILE A 92 10.81 8.51 -6.68
N LYS A 93 11.92 8.02 -7.24
CA LYS A 93 12.93 8.88 -7.88
C LYS A 93 12.31 9.77 -8.96
N LYS A 94 11.47 9.20 -9.84
CA LYS A 94 10.77 9.96 -10.89
C LYS A 94 9.78 10.98 -10.31
N SER A 95 9.05 10.62 -9.26
CA SER A 95 8.13 11.55 -8.59
C SER A 95 8.91 12.72 -7.98
N LEU A 96 10.07 12.47 -7.36
CA LEU A 96 10.95 13.51 -6.84
C LEU A 96 11.53 14.41 -7.95
N GLU A 97 11.88 13.85 -9.11
CA GLU A 97 12.39 14.60 -10.25
C GLU A 97 11.33 15.47 -10.92
N HIS A 98 10.12 14.95 -11.11
CA HIS A 98 9.09 15.63 -11.88
C HIS A 98 8.16 16.47 -11.01
N ASP A 99 7.78 16.00 -9.83
CA ASP A 99 6.83 16.71 -8.97
C ASP A 99 7.54 17.72 -8.06
N PHE A 100 8.75 17.38 -7.58
CA PHE A 100 9.56 18.24 -6.70
C PHE A 100 10.73 18.92 -7.42
N ASN A 101 10.91 18.69 -8.74
CA ASN A 101 11.99 19.27 -9.55
C ASN A 101 13.41 19.03 -8.97
N LEU A 102 13.63 17.90 -8.30
CA LEU A 102 14.93 17.58 -7.71
C LEU A 102 15.92 17.05 -8.75
N PRO A 103 17.23 17.38 -8.66
CA PRO A 103 18.25 16.86 -9.57
C PRO A 103 18.36 15.33 -9.51
N LEU A 104 18.61 14.68 -10.66
CA LEU A 104 18.71 13.22 -10.85
C LEU A 104 19.54 12.50 -9.77
N VAL A 105 20.69 13.07 -9.40
CA VAL A 105 21.59 12.49 -8.39
C VAL A 105 20.97 12.58 -7.01
N PHE A 106 20.38 13.72 -6.66
CA PHE A 106 19.77 13.93 -5.35
C PHE A 106 18.53 13.05 -5.18
N SER A 107 17.69 12.94 -6.21
CA SER A 107 16.53 12.05 -6.20
C SER A 107 16.91 10.59 -6.00
N GLY A 108 18.00 10.13 -6.65
CA GLY A 108 18.53 8.79 -6.43
C GLY A 108 19.11 8.60 -5.02
N LEU A 109 19.83 9.59 -4.50
CA LEU A 109 20.38 9.56 -3.15
C LEU A 109 19.29 9.48 -2.08
N VAL A 110 18.20 10.24 -2.21
CA VAL A 110 17.08 10.16 -1.27
C VAL A 110 16.53 8.74 -1.20
N VAL A 111 16.32 8.08 -2.35
CA VAL A 111 15.80 6.71 -2.39
C VAL A 111 16.73 5.71 -1.70
N VAL A 112 18.04 5.80 -1.94
CA VAL A 112 19.05 4.89 -1.36
C VAL A 112 19.33 5.19 0.10
N ALA A 113 19.38 6.46 0.47
CA ALA A 113 19.67 6.89 1.83
C ALA A 113 18.50 6.62 2.78
N THR A 114 17.25 6.69 2.30
CA THR A 114 16.07 6.57 3.17
C THR A 114 16.08 5.29 4.02
N PRO A 115 16.24 4.06 3.48
CA PRO A 115 16.33 2.86 4.31
C PRO A 115 17.48 2.87 5.32
N ILE A 116 18.64 3.42 4.92
CA ILE A 116 19.84 3.53 5.77
C ILE A 116 19.57 4.48 6.93
N LEU A 117 18.95 5.62 6.65
CA LEU A 117 18.59 6.62 7.66
C LEU A 117 17.59 6.06 8.66
N PHE A 118 16.58 5.29 8.22
CA PHE A 118 15.67 4.59 9.13
C PHE A 118 16.42 3.62 10.05
N TYR A 119 17.31 2.81 9.49
CA TYR A 119 18.13 1.90 10.29
C TYR A 119 19.00 2.64 11.31
N MET A 120 19.67 3.73 10.90
CA MET A 120 20.49 4.57 11.78
C MET A 120 19.68 5.31 12.84
N ALA A 121 18.42 5.65 12.54
CA ALA A 121 17.49 6.24 13.50
C ALA A 121 16.97 5.24 14.55
N GLY A 122 17.42 3.97 14.50
CA GLY A 122 17.09 2.95 15.50
C GLY A 122 15.98 1.99 15.09
N PHE A 123 15.44 2.08 13.86
CA PHE A 123 14.45 1.14 13.34
C PHE A 123 15.11 -0.19 12.93
N GLN A 124 15.56 -0.95 13.92
CA GLN A 124 16.15 -2.28 13.73
C GLN A 124 15.10 -3.40 13.76
N ASN A 125 13.95 -3.15 14.37
CA ASN A 125 12.85 -4.09 14.43
C ASN A 125 11.95 -3.94 13.19
N PHE A 126 11.83 -5.01 12.41
CA PHE A 126 11.02 -5.02 11.19
C PHE A 126 9.56 -4.66 11.44
N LEU A 127 8.96 -5.21 12.50
CA LEU A 127 7.56 -4.97 12.82
C LEU A 127 7.31 -3.52 13.20
N GLN A 128 8.18 -2.93 14.03
CA GLN A 128 8.09 -1.50 14.39
C GLN A 128 8.22 -0.59 13.16
N LEU A 129 9.12 -0.92 12.23
CA LEU A 129 9.28 -0.16 10.99
C LEU A 129 8.03 -0.24 10.10
N VAL A 130 7.48 -1.44 9.91
CA VAL A 130 6.27 -1.64 9.10
C VAL A 130 5.05 -0.99 9.74
N GLU A 131 4.91 -1.06 11.08
CA GLU A 131 3.85 -0.38 11.81
C GLU A 131 3.95 1.14 11.66
N PHE A 132 5.15 1.70 11.81
CA PHE A 132 5.39 3.13 11.68
C PHE A 132 5.09 3.65 10.27
N VAL A 133 5.72 3.03 9.26
CA VAL A 133 5.52 3.42 7.85
C VAL A 133 4.08 3.16 7.43
N GLY A 134 3.49 2.04 7.85
CA GLY A 134 2.10 1.69 7.57
C GLY A 134 1.13 2.73 8.12
N ALA A 135 1.24 3.08 9.39
CA ALA A 135 0.34 4.08 10.01
C ALA A 135 0.42 5.44 9.32
N ILE A 136 1.63 5.90 8.99
CA ILE A 136 1.83 7.21 8.37
C ILE A 136 1.35 7.20 6.91
N ILE A 137 1.85 6.28 6.09
CA ILE A 137 1.56 6.28 4.65
C ILE A 137 0.10 5.91 4.38
N ILE A 138 -0.44 4.87 5.04
CA ILE A 138 -1.85 4.48 4.86
C ILE A 138 -2.79 5.55 5.45
N GLY A 139 -2.41 6.15 6.59
CA GLY A 139 -3.18 7.24 7.18
C GLY A 139 -3.27 8.45 6.26
N LEU A 140 -2.14 8.90 5.71
CA LEU A 140 -2.09 10.02 4.77
C LEU A 140 -2.81 9.70 3.46
N GLU A 141 -2.60 8.51 2.90
CA GLU A 141 -3.30 8.07 1.68
C GLU A 141 -4.82 8.05 1.91
N GLY A 142 -5.28 7.51 3.04
CA GLY A 142 -6.69 7.49 3.44
C GLY A 142 -7.29 8.89 3.54
N ILE A 143 -6.58 9.81 4.20
CA ILE A 143 -6.99 11.23 4.30
C ILE A 143 -7.09 11.85 2.91
N PHE A 144 -6.07 11.69 2.05
CA PHE A 144 -6.10 12.25 0.69
C PHE A 144 -7.23 11.69 -0.16
N ILE A 145 -7.52 10.39 -0.08
CA ILE A 145 -8.65 9.78 -0.78
C ILE A 145 -9.98 10.42 -0.34
N ILE A 146 -10.17 10.61 0.97
CA ILE A 146 -11.39 11.25 1.50
C ILE A 146 -11.50 12.71 1.05
N LEU A 147 -10.40 13.47 1.11
CA LEU A 147 -10.40 14.87 0.69
C LEU A 147 -10.64 15.02 -0.81
N MET A 148 -10.03 14.17 -1.64
CA MET A 148 -10.32 14.12 -3.07
C MET A 148 -11.78 13.81 -3.34
N TRP A 149 -12.36 12.83 -2.62
CA TRP A 149 -13.78 12.51 -2.73
C TRP A 149 -14.68 13.71 -2.37
N LEU A 150 -14.39 14.40 -1.26
CA LEU A 150 -15.12 15.61 -0.87
C LEU A 150 -14.98 16.73 -1.90
N GLN A 151 -13.78 16.89 -2.49
CA GLN A 151 -13.54 17.88 -3.54
C GLN A 151 -14.31 17.54 -4.82
N THR A 152 -14.39 16.26 -5.20
CA THR A 152 -15.15 15.85 -6.39
C THR A 152 -16.64 16.13 -6.25
N GLN A 153 -17.23 15.95 -5.07
CA GLN A 153 -18.64 16.31 -4.82
C GLN A 153 -18.89 17.81 -4.99
N LYS A 154 -18.02 18.65 -4.41
CA LYS A 154 -18.11 20.11 -4.58
C LYS A 154 -18.01 20.52 -6.05
N CYS A 155 -17.07 19.93 -6.80
CA CYS A 155 -16.91 20.22 -8.23
C CYS A 155 -18.10 19.71 -9.08
N ALA A 156 -18.71 18.59 -8.69
CA ALA A 156 -19.87 18.02 -9.38
C ALA A 156 -21.12 18.91 -9.22
N GLU A 157 -21.38 19.43 -8.02
CA GLU A 157 -22.46 20.38 -7.75
C GLU A 157 -22.33 21.64 -8.62
N LEU A 158 -21.10 22.11 -8.86
CA LEU A 158 -20.81 23.27 -9.69
C LEU A 158 -21.00 23.02 -11.21
N THR A 159 -20.98 21.76 -11.67
CA THR A 159 -20.91 21.43 -13.11
C THR A 159 -22.24 20.92 -13.70
N GLN A 160 -23.35 20.90 -12.94
CA GLN A 160 -24.69 20.43 -13.40
C GLN A 160 -24.69 19.05 -14.10
N ASN A 161 -23.65 18.23 -13.92
CA ASN A 161 -23.55 16.90 -14.51
C ASN A 161 -24.08 15.86 -13.51
N ASN A 162 -25.40 15.72 -13.44
CA ASN A 162 -26.13 14.94 -12.43
C ASN A 162 -26.16 13.41 -12.66
N ALA A 163 -25.66 12.91 -13.79
CA ALA A 163 -25.91 11.52 -14.19
C ALA A 163 -24.96 10.49 -13.54
N GLU A 164 -23.71 10.83 -13.21
CA GLU A 164 -22.73 9.88 -12.67
C GLU A 164 -22.59 9.92 -11.14
N ASN A 165 -23.09 10.97 -10.47
CA ASN A 165 -22.83 11.23 -9.04
C ASN A 165 -23.78 10.56 -8.04
N LYS A 166 -24.84 9.88 -8.53
CA LYS A 166 -25.91 9.32 -7.66
C LYS A 166 -25.44 8.21 -6.70
N ILE A 167 -24.28 7.59 -6.97
CA ILE A 167 -23.66 6.58 -6.09
C ILE A 167 -22.79 7.24 -5.01
N LEU A 168 -22.26 8.44 -5.25
CA LEU A 168 -21.36 9.13 -4.33
C LEU A 168 -22.11 9.92 -3.23
N ASP A 169 -23.31 10.42 -3.47
CA ASP A 169 -24.03 11.27 -2.49
C ASP A 169 -24.67 10.51 -1.31
N ARG A 170 -24.46 9.19 -1.21
CA ARG A 170 -25.16 8.34 -0.22
C ARG A 170 -24.43 8.13 1.11
N ILE A 171 -23.22 8.65 1.27
CA ILE A 171 -22.44 8.44 2.50
C ILE A 171 -22.77 9.53 3.52
N HIS A 172 -23.20 9.12 4.72
CA HIS A 172 -23.53 10.06 5.79
C HIS A 172 -22.27 10.85 6.25
N PRO A 173 -22.33 12.19 6.40
CA PRO A 173 -21.18 13.02 6.77
C PRO A 173 -20.45 12.57 8.05
N LEU A 174 -21.17 12.02 9.03
CA LEU A 174 -20.58 11.45 10.26
C LEU A 174 -19.56 10.35 9.97
N ILE A 175 -19.81 9.49 8.98
CA ILE A 175 -18.89 8.39 8.62
C ILE A 175 -17.57 8.97 8.09
N ILE A 176 -17.65 10.06 7.34
CA ILE A 176 -16.49 10.73 6.74
C ILE A 176 -15.63 11.36 7.82
N TYR A 177 -16.24 12.15 8.72
CA TYR A 177 -15.51 12.75 9.84
C TYR A 177 -14.94 11.70 10.78
N PHE A 178 -15.67 10.62 11.03
CA PHE A 178 -15.17 9.49 11.81
C PHE A 178 -13.95 8.84 11.15
N LEU A 179 -14.01 8.58 9.84
CA LEU A 179 -12.90 7.96 9.11
C LEU A 179 -11.65 8.87 9.08
N LEU A 180 -11.83 10.18 8.87
CA LEU A 180 -10.76 11.17 8.99
C LEU A 180 -10.14 11.18 10.39
N LEU A 181 -10.97 11.13 11.43
CA LEU A 181 -10.51 11.08 12.82
C LEU A 181 -9.70 9.81 13.07
N VAL A 182 -10.16 8.63 12.60
CA VAL A 182 -9.44 7.36 12.77
C VAL A 182 -8.06 7.42 12.10
N PHE A 183 -7.98 7.91 10.86
CA PHE A 183 -6.68 8.04 10.17
C PHE A 183 -5.76 9.05 10.84
N ALA A 184 -6.27 10.23 11.21
CA ALA A 184 -5.49 11.25 11.91
C ALA A 184 -5.02 10.76 13.29
N ALA A 185 -5.90 10.12 14.06
CA ALA A 185 -5.58 9.55 15.36
C ALA A 185 -4.54 8.44 15.24
N GLY A 186 -4.61 7.58 14.21
CA GLY A 186 -3.61 6.55 13.96
C GLY A 186 -2.21 7.13 13.70
N ILE A 187 -2.12 8.20 12.91
CA ILE A 187 -0.86 8.91 12.67
C ILE A 187 -0.34 9.54 13.98
N VAL A 188 -1.19 10.28 14.69
CA VAL A 188 -0.80 10.96 15.94
C VAL A 188 -0.36 9.95 17.00
N TYR A 189 -1.10 8.86 17.17
CA TYR A 189 -0.76 7.80 18.11
C TYR A 189 0.63 7.25 17.82
N LYS A 190 0.94 6.95 16.56
CA LYS A 190 2.23 6.36 16.17
C LYS A 190 3.41 7.34 16.22
N LEU A 191 3.16 8.66 16.14
CA LEU A 191 4.19 9.68 16.34
C LEU A 191 4.54 9.88 17.82
N ILE A 192 3.60 9.62 18.73
CA ILE A 192 3.80 9.75 20.18
C ILE A 192 4.34 8.44 20.79
N TYR A 193 3.89 7.29 20.27
CA TYR A 193 4.16 5.94 20.80
C TYR A 193 4.67 4.98 19.69
#